data_AF-A0A1R1I0K1-F1
#
_entry.id   AF-A0A1R1I0K1-F1
#
_cell.length_a   1.000
_cell.length_b   1.000
_cell.length_c   1.000
_cell.angle_alpha   90.00
_cell.angle_beta   90.00
_cell.angle_gamma   90.00
#
_symmetry.space_group_name_H-M   'P 1'
#
loop_
_entity.id
_entity.type
_entity.pdbx_description
1 polymer ?
#
loop_
_entity_poly.entity_id
_entity_poly.type
_entity_poly.pdbx_seq_one_letter_code
_entity_poly.pdbx_strand_id
1 'polypeptide(L)'
;MDEPKSSEEPRTEQWWQDQGMPWRKEPGRADYWCLGWFGFIGLFSLVLLPTRAWLITAAPDWLAMLTGGRTAVAVSGALGSQGDMPHWPVVLLVASIFSLKFDWVYWWAGKLWGRGIIEVWAGQSKRAQRNYARAERWAEKLGPVGFLVAYIPIPLPLMQVVFVLSGATSMSLRRFLVYDYIASTLWLVLYFWLGWRFGAPIVDVLEVYARVAMWVALALIVFIIFTSVLAQRRRAQPNSGEGA
;
A
#
# COMPACT_ATOMS: atom_id res chain seq x y z
N MET A 1 -28.95 48.22 32.93
CA MET A 1 -29.25 47.85 31.53
C MET A 1 -28.23 46.78 31.20
N ASP A 2 -28.59 45.53 31.53
CA ASP A 2 -27.73 44.37 31.32
C ASP A 2 -27.75 43.99 29.84
N GLU A 3 -26.60 44.13 29.17
CA GLU A 3 -26.39 43.57 27.84
C GLU A 3 -26.48 42.04 27.90
N PRO A 4 -27.29 41.39 27.06
CA PRO A 4 -27.29 39.94 26.99
C PRO A 4 -25.97 39.47 26.36
N LYS A 5 -25.17 38.74 27.15
CA LYS A 5 -24.03 37.97 26.68
C LYS A 5 -24.48 37.12 25.50
N SER A 6 -23.93 37.38 24.31
CA SER A 6 -24.07 36.51 23.15
C SER A 6 -23.59 35.11 23.54
N SER A 7 -24.53 34.19 23.67
CA SER A 7 -24.25 32.76 23.76
C SER A 7 -23.55 32.35 22.46
N GLU A 8 -22.22 32.21 22.51
CA GLU A 8 -21.48 31.49 21.48
C GLU A 8 -21.97 30.04 21.51
N GLU A 9 -22.86 29.69 20.57
CA GLU A 9 -23.17 28.31 20.27
C GLU A 9 -21.85 27.60 19.92
N PRO A 10 -21.56 26.42 20.49
CA PRO A 10 -20.40 25.66 20.08
C PRO A 10 -20.57 25.36 18.59
N ARG A 11 -19.72 25.94 17.73
CA ARG A 11 -19.64 25.53 16.33
C ARG A 11 -19.29 24.04 16.35
N THR A 12 -20.29 23.18 16.20
CA THR A 12 -20.08 21.77 15.90
C THR A 12 -19.27 21.72 14.62
N GLU A 13 -17.96 21.55 14.75
CA GLU A 13 -17.08 21.24 13.63
C GLU A 13 -17.72 20.07 12.88
N GLN A 14 -18.06 20.31 11.61
CA GLN A 14 -18.68 19.29 10.79
C GLN A 14 -17.73 18.09 10.70
N TRP A 15 -18.25 16.86 10.75
CA TRP A 15 -17.41 15.65 10.86
C TRP A 15 -16.36 15.50 9.74
N TRP A 16 -16.59 16.13 8.59
CA TRP A 16 -15.68 16.14 7.44
C TRP A 16 -14.57 17.21 7.51
N GLN A 17 -14.55 18.05 8.54
CA GLN A 17 -13.50 19.03 8.82
C GLN A 17 -12.46 18.51 9.83
N ASP A 18 -12.63 17.29 10.34
CA ASP A 18 -11.70 16.65 11.27
C ASP A 18 -10.30 16.49 10.64
N GLN A 19 -9.24 16.67 11.45
CA GLN A 19 -7.84 16.60 11.04
C GLN A 19 -7.45 15.22 10.48
N GLY A 20 -8.22 14.17 10.79
CA GLY A 20 -8.03 12.83 10.25
C GLY A 20 -8.55 12.62 8.82
N MET A 21 -9.28 13.58 8.24
CA MET A 21 -9.87 13.46 6.91
C MET A 21 -8.94 13.99 5.81
N PRO A 22 -8.82 13.29 4.67
CA PRO A 22 -7.95 13.75 3.58
C PRO A 22 -8.56 14.92 2.79
N TRP A 23 -9.84 15.25 3.02
CA TRP A 23 -10.55 16.38 2.43
C TRP A 23 -10.89 17.43 3.50
N ARG A 24 -11.12 18.68 3.06
CA ARG A 24 -11.59 19.79 3.94
C ARG A 24 -12.92 20.40 3.48
N LYS A 25 -13.60 19.71 2.56
CA LYS A 25 -14.92 20.07 2.01
C LYS A 25 -15.86 18.89 2.17
N GLU A 26 -17.15 19.13 2.01
CA GLU A 26 -18.15 18.07 2.03
C GLU A 26 -17.80 16.99 0.99
N PRO A 27 -17.66 15.71 1.39
CA PRO A 27 -17.19 14.65 0.51
C PRO A 27 -18.24 14.31 -0.54
N GLY A 28 -17.82 14.27 -1.80
CA GLY A 28 -18.64 13.82 -2.91
C GLY A 28 -18.57 12.31 -3.11
N ARG A 29 -19.31 11.81 -4.11
CA ARG A 29 -19.29 10.38 -4.48
C ARG A 29 -17.88 9.89 -4.83
N ALA A 30 -17.05 10.73 -5.48
CA ALA A 30 -15.68 10.39 -5.85
C ALA A 30 -14.79 10.10 -4.63
N ASP A 31 -14.99 10.83 -3.54
CA ASP A 31 -14.22 10.66 -2.30
C ASP A 31 -14.52 9.29 -1.66
N TYR A 32 -15.80 8.92 -1.57
CA TYR A 32 -16.21 7.61 -1.08
C TYR A 32 -15.72 6.45 -1.95
N TRP A 33 -15.74 6.60 -3.28
CA TRP A 33 -15.20 5.58 -4.19
C TRP A 33 -13.69 5.43 -4.03
N CYS A 34 -12.94 6.53 -3.87
CA CYS A 34 -11.50 6.47 -3.67
C CYS A 34 -11.15 5.80 -2.34
N LEU A 35 -11.86 6.15 -1.25
CA LEU A 35 -11.72 5.45 0.03
C LEU A 35 -12.09 3.97 -0.04
N GLY A 36 -13.18 3.63 -0.75
CA GLY A 36 -13.60 2.26 -0.98
C GLY A 36 -12.50 1.44 -1.64
N TRP A 37 -11.78 2.03 -2.60
CA TRP A 37 -10.61 1.42 -3.23
C TRP A 37 -9.43 1.22 -2.25
N PHE A 38 -9.13 2.19 -1.38
CA PHE A 38 -8.12 1.97 -0.32
C PHE A 38 -8.52 0.85 0.64
N GLY A 39 -9.80 0.79 1.03
CA GLY A 39 -10.35 -0.29 1.83
C GLY A 39 -10.20 -1.65 1.13
N PHE A 40 -10.54 -1.71 -0.16
CA PHE A 40 -10.38 -2.91 -0.98
C PHE A 40 -8.92 -3.33 -1.12
N ILE A 41 -7.99 -2.39 -1.38
CA ILE A 41 -6.54 -2.67 -1.44
C ILE A 41 -6.05 -3.20 -0.10
N GLY A 42 -6.48 -2.60 1.01
CA GLY A 42 -6.14 -3.06 2.35
C GLY A 42 -6.63 -4.48 2.62
N LEU A 43 -7.89 -4.77 2.31
CA LEU A 43 -8.48 -6.10 2.45
C LEU A 43 -7.79 -7.12 1.54
N PHE A 44 -7.63 -6.79 0.26
CA PHE A 44 -6.92 -7.62 -0.72
C PHE A 44 -5.51 -7.93 -0.23
N SER A 45 -4.79 -6.92 0.26
CA SER A 45 -3.43 -7.10 0.78
C SER A 45 -3.40 -8.02 2.00
N LEU A 46 -4.35 -7.89 2.93
CA LEU A 46 -4.47 -8.75 4.11
C LEU A 46 -4.77 -10.21 3.76
N VAL A 47 -5.69 -10.44 2.82
CA VAL A 47 -5.99 -11.79 2.31
C VAL A 47 -4.78 -12.37 1.59
N LEU A 48 -4.03 -11.52 0.90
CA LEU A 48 -2.89 -11.97 0.12
C LEU A 48 -1.69 -12.33 0.99
N LEU A 49 -1.53 -11.79 2.21
CA LEU A 49 -0.41 -12.12 3.10
C LEU A 49 -0.22 -13.64 3.33
N PRO A 50 -1.22 -14.40 3.85
CA PRO A 50 -1.06 -15.84 4.06
C PRO A 50 -1.00 -16.61 2.73
N THR A 51 -1.78 -16.20 1.73
CA THR A 51 -1.79 -16.90 0.44
C THR A 51 -0.48 -16.69 -0.31
N ARG A 52 0.22 -15.56 -0.13
CA ARG A 52 1.53 -15.28 -0.77
C ARG A 52 2.57 -16.31 -0.41
N ALA A 53 2.67 -16.65 0.88
CA ALA A 53 3.68 -17.57 1.39
C ALA A 53 3.40 -19.01 0.96
N TRP A 54 2.13 -19.38 0.76
CA TRP A 54 1.76 -20.67 0.21
C TRP A 54 1.92 -20.72 -1.33
N LEU A 55 1.50 -19.67 -2.04
CA LEU A 55 1.60 -19.58 -3.50
C LEU A 55 3.04 -19.57 -4.00
N ILE A 56 4.00 -19.06 -3.22
CA ILE A 56 5.40 -19.03 -3.65
C ILE A 56 5.99 -20.43 -3.85
N THR A 57 5.50 -21.43 -3.10
CA THR A 57 5.90 -22.83 -3.22
C THR A 57 4.95 -23.63 -4.11
N ALA A 58 3.64 -23.35 -4.04
CA ALA A 58 2.63 -24.11 -4.78
C ALA A 58 2.48 -23.70 -6.26
N ALA A 59 2.53 -22.40 -6.56
CA ALA A 59 2.32 -21.85 -7.90
C ALA A 59 3.03 -20.49 -8.06
N PRO A 60 4.38 -20.48 -8.12
CA PRO A 60 5.17 -19.25 -8.16
C PRO A 60 4.91 -18.40 -9.42
N ASP A 61 4.52 -19.02 -10.53
CA ASP A 61 4.10 -18.36 -11.76
C ASP A 61 2.82 -17.55 -11.57
N TRP A 62 1.76 -18.17 -11.02
CA TRP A 62 0.50 -17.48 -10.70
C TRP A 62 0.72 -16.36 -9.69
N LEU A 63 1.59 -16.58 -8.70
CA LEU A 63 1.93 -15.55 -7.74
C LEU A 63 2.54 -14.33 -8.42
N ALA A 64 3.53 -14.55 -9.29
CA ALA A 64 4.20 -13.49 -10.03
C ALA A 64 3.20 -12.73 -10.93
N MET A 65 2.37 -13.46 -11.67
CA MET A 65 1.36 -12.89 -12.58
C MET A 65 0.30 -12.07 -11.83
N LEU A 66 -0.24 -12.57 -10.71
CA LEU A 66 -1.29 -11.86 -9.97
C LEU A 66 -0.77 -10.65 -9.20
N THR A 67 0.41 -10.79 -8.61
CA THR A 67 0.92 -9.77 -7.69
C THR A 67 1.76 -8.72 -8.40
N GLY A 68 2.39 -9.04 -9.53
CA GLY A 68 3.48 -8.23 -10.09
C GLY A 68 4.62 -8.07 -9.08
N GLY A 69 4.82 -9.07 -8.21
CA GLY A 69 5.68 -8.98 -7.04
C GLY A 69 7.14 -9.26 -7.38
N ARG A 70 8.04 -8.34 -6.98
CA ARG A 70 9.50 -8.47 -7.16
C ARG A 70 10.08 -9.80 -6.67
N THR A 71 9.65 -10.27 -5.50
CA THR A 71 10.10 -11.55 -4.93
C THR A 71 9.63 -12.75 -5.74
N ALA A 72 8.37 -12.73 -6.19
CA ALA A 72 7.81 -13.81 -7.00
C ALA A 72 8.46 -13.87 -8.38
N VAL A 73 8.69 -12.73 -9.02
CA VAL A 73 9.40 -12.64 -10.30
C VAL A 73 10.87 -13.07 -10.17
N ALA A 74 11.54 -12.80 -9.05
CA ALA A 74 12.87 -13.35 -8.79
C ALA A 74 12.85 -14.89 -8.70
N VAL A 75 11.85 -15.46 -8.03
CA VAL A 75 11.67 -16.93 -7.99
C VAL A 75 11.38 -17.48 -9.40
N SER A 76 10.53 -16.82 -10.19
CA SER A 76 10.29 -17.19 -11.60
C SER A 76 11.58 -17.16 -12.44
N GLY A 77 12.48 -16.21 -12.18
CA GLY A 77 13.80 -16.15 -12.82
C GLY A 77 14.70 -17.32 -12.42
N ALA A 78 14.73 -17.69 -11.13
CA ALA A 78 15.50 -18.83 -10.65
C ALA A 78 14.99 -20.16 -11.25
N LEU A 79 13.68 -20.36 -11.29
CA LEU A 79 13.06 -21.55 -11.91
C LEU A 79 13.24 -21.56 -13.43
N GLY A 80 13.14 -20.39 -14.08
CA GLY A 80 13.42 -20.24 -15.51
C GLY A 80 14.84 -20.65 -15.88
N SER A 81 15.83 -20.30 -15.05
CA SER A 81 17.24 -20.66 -15.28
C SER A 81 17.53 -22.16 -15.21
N GLN A 82 16.71 -22.91 -14.48
CA GLN A 82 16.81 -24.37 -14.33
C GLN A 82 16.00 -25.12 -15.39
N GLY A 83 15.17 -24.42 -16.17
CA GLY A 83 14.26 -25.04 -17.13
C GLY A 83 12.91 -25.47 -16.54
N ASP A 84 12.71 -25.27 -15.23
CA ASP A 84 11.48 -25.68 -14.51
C ASP A 84 10.29 -24.76 -14.79
N MET A 85 10.53 -23.59 -15.40
CA MET A 85 9.48 -22.64 -15.80
C MET A 85 9.67 -22.18 -17.25
N PRO A 86 9.31 -22.98 -18.26
CA PRO A 86 9.53 -22.64 -19.67
C PRO A 86 8.68 -21.45 -20.15
N HIS A 87 7.54 -21.19 -19.51
CA HIS A 87 6.64 -20.06 -19.80
C HIS A 87 7.02 -18.76 -19.07
N TRP A 88 8.24 -18.66 -18.53
CA TRP A 88 8.72 -17.46 -17.84
C TRP A 88 8.54 -16.13 -18.61
N PRO A 89 8.60 -16.05 -19.96
CA PRO A 89 8.39 -14.77 -20.65
C PRO A 89 6.96 -14.26 -20.51
N VAL A 90 5.98 -15.18 -20.52
CA VAL A 90 4.56 -14.85 -20.31
C VAL A 90 4.34 -14.39 -18.88
N VAL A 91 4.96 -15.09 -17.92
CA VAL A 91 4.90 -14.72 -16.50
C VAL A 91 5.43 -13.30 -16.29
N LEU A 92 6.58 -12.96 -16.86
CA LEU A 92 7.18 -11.64 -16.73
C LEU A 92 6.30 -10.55 -17.37
N LEU A 93 5.77 -10.81 -18.57
CA LEU A 93 4.89 -9.86 -19.26
C LEU A 93 3.60 -9.59 -18.48
N VAL A 94 2.93 -10.64 -18.02
CA VAL A 94 1.70 -10.51 -17.23
C VAL A 94 1.99 -9.83 -15.89
N ALA A 95 3.08 -10.20 -15.21
CA ALA A 95 3.50 -9.59 -13.97
C ALA A 95 3.77 -8.08 -14.12
N SER A 96 4.40 -7.66 -15.22
CA SER A 96 4.62 -6.25 -15.56
C SER A 96 3.32 -5.47 -15.73
N ILE A 97 2.32 -6.05 -16.40
CA ILE A 97 1.02 -5.39 -16.58
C ILE A 97 0.27 -5.32 -15.24
N PHE A 98 0.24 -6.43 -14.50
CA PHE A 98 -0.46 -6.54 -13.21
C PHE A 98 0.23 -5.79 -12.08
N SER A 99 1.47 -5.31 -12.25
CA SER A 99 2.11 -4.45 -11.24
C SER A 99 1.26 -3.20 -11.01
N LEU A 100 0.74 -2.60 -12.10
CA LEU A 100 0.01 -1.32 -12.15
C LEU A 100 -1.38 -1.33 -11.50
N LYS A 101 -1.92 -2.51 -11.18
CA LYS A 101 -3.35 -2.74 -10.87
C LYS A 101 -3.95 -1.80 -9.81
N PHE A 102 -3.15 -1.35 -8.85
CA PHE A 102 -3.59 -0.48 -7.74
C PHE A 102 -2.87 0.86 -7.70
N ASP A 103 -1.86 1.07 -8.53
CA ASP A 103 -1.00 2.27 -8.47
C ASP A 103 -1.78 3.53 -8.86
N TRP A 104 -2.75 3.38 -9.77
CA TRP A 104 -3.67 4.45 -10.17
C TRP A 104 -4.54 4.98 -9.02
N VAL A 105 -4.79 4.19 -7.96
CA VAL A 105 -5.59 4.63 -6.81
C VAL A 105 -4.83 5.70 -6.02
N TYR A 106 -3.53 5.54 -5.85
CA TYR A 106 -2.67 6.55 -5.21
C TYR A 106 -2.60 7.83 -6.03
N TRP A 107 -2.46 7.71 -7.35
CA TRP A 107 -2.56 8.86 -8.27
C TRP A 107 -3.93 9.55 -8.15
N TRP A 108 -5.02 8.78 -8.10
CA TRP A 108 -6.36 9.33 -8.01
C TRP A 108 -6.60 10.06 -6.69
N ALA A 109 -6.12 9.50 -5.59
CA ALA A 109 -6.13 10.12 -4.27
C ALA A 109 -5.40 11.46 -4.28
N GLY A 110 -4.22 11.52 -4.90
CA GLY A 110 -3.48 12.77 -5.08
C GLY A 110 -4.22 13.79 -5.93
N LYS A 111 -4.89 13.35 -7.00
CA LYS A 111 -5.70 14.24 -7.84
C LYS A 111 -6.93 14.79 -7.11
N LEU A 112 -7.52 14.01 -6.21
CA LEU A 112 -8.76 14.36 -5.51
C LEU A 112 -8.50 15.18 -4.23
N TRP A 113 -7.48 14.79 -3.46
CA TRP A 113 -7.18 15.33 -2.12
C TRP A 113 -5.89 16.13 -2.05
N GLY A 114 -5.10 16.17 -3.13
CA GLY A 114 -3.83 16.88 -3.17
C GLY A 114 -2.86 16.37 -2.12
N ARG A 115 -2.31 17.29 -1.34
CA ARG A 115 -1.42 16.98 -0.20
C ARG A 115 -2.15 16.49 1.05
N GLY A 116 -3.49 16.62 1.13
CA GLY A 116 -4.26 16.25 2.32
C GLY A 116 -4.09 14.79 2.73
N ILE A 117 -3.98 13.87 1.78
CA ILE A 117 -3.74 12.45 2.08
C ILE A 117 -2.35 12.18 2.67
N ILE A 118 -1.34 12.95 2.25
CA ILE A 118 0.03 12.86 2.81
C ILE A 118 0.02 13.40 4.24
N GLU A 119 -0.70 14.49 4.50
CA GLU A 119 -0.87 15.06 5.84
C GLU A 119 -1.52 14.06 6.80
N VAL A 120 -2.59 13.37 6.37
CA VAL A 120 -3.26 12.32 7.17
C VAL A 120 -2.31 11.18 7.50
N TRP A 121 -1.54 10.68 6.51
CA TRP A 121 -0.58 9.61 6.76
C TRP A 121 0.62 10.07 7.61
N ALA A 122 1.05 11.31 7.45
CA ALA A 122 2.10 11.92 8.27
C ALA A 122 1.64 12.12 9.71
N GLY A 123 0.38 12.50 9.94
CA GLY A 123 -0.22 12.79 11.24
C GLY A 123 -0.24 11.62 12.23
N GLN A 124 -0.06 10.39 11.74
CA GLN A 124 -0.09 9.17 12.57
C GLN A 124 1.00 9.13 13.65
N SER A 125 2.18 9.70 13.42
CA SER A 125 3.27 9.74 14.42
C SER A 125 4.38 10.73 14.05
N LYS A 126 5.19 11.16 15.04
CA LYS A 126 6.40 12.00 14.79
C LYS A 126 7.38 11.33 13.80
N ARG A 127 7.48 10.00 13.82
CA ARG A 127 8.32 9.24 12.87
C ARG A 127 7.73 9.28 11.46
N ALA A 128 6.42 9.11 11.33
CA ALA A 128 5.72 9.23 10.06
C ALA A 128 5.89 10.63 9.47
N GLN A 129 5.65 11.69 10.25
CA GLN A 129 5.91 13.08 9.81
C GLN A 129 7.32 13.27 9.24
N ARG A 130 8.35 12.80 9.95
CA ARG A 130 9.74 12.91 9.49
C ARG A 130 10.01 12.12 8.21
N ASN A 131 9.40 10.94 8.06
CA ASN A 131 9.58 10.07 6.91
C ASN A 131 8.85 10.62 5.66
N TYR A 132 7.60 11.06 5.81
CA TYR A 132 6.84 11.68 4.72
C TYR A 132 7.47 13.00 4.27
N ALA A 133 7.91 13.87 5.19
CA ALA A 133 8.62 15.09 4.83
C ALA A 133 9.97 14.84 4.11
N ARG A 134 10.66 13.74 4.42
CA ARG A 134 11.84 13.32 3.64
C ARG A 134 11.42 12.84 2.25
N ALA A 135 10.41 11.99 2.17
CA ALA A 135 9.92 11.44 0.91
C ALA A 135 9.45 12.55 -0.05
N GLU A 136 8.74 13.57 0.45
CA GLU A 136 8.34 14.72 -0.36
C GLU A 136 9.55 15.49 -0.92
N ARG A 137 10.54 15.81 -0.08
CA ARG A 137 11.78 16.47 -0.55
C ARG A 137 12.51 15.66 -1.61
N TRP A 138 12.53 14.33 -1.49
CA TRP A 138 13.12 13.46 -2.51
C TRP A 138 12.29 13.45 -3.78
N ALA A 139 10.97 13.32 -3.67
CA ALA A 139 10.06 13.33 -4.81
C ALA A 139 10.17 14.63 -5.63
N GLU A 140 10.23 15.78 -4.96
CA GLU A 140 10.43 17.10 -5.60
C GLU A 140 11.78 17.18 -6.32
N LYS A 141 12.86 16.65 -5.72
CA LYS A 141 14.21 16.68 -6.31
C LYS A 141 14.38 15.74 -7.50
N LEU A 142 13.71 14.59 -7.48
CA LEU A 142 13.93 13.52 -8.46
C LEU A 142 13.09 13.70 -9.74
N GLY A 143 12.02 14.48 -9.70
CA GLY A 143 11.17 14.74 -10.86
C GLY A 143 10.71 13.45 -11.56
N PRO A 144 10.79 13.34 -12.90
CA PRO A 144 10.43 12.12 -13.63
C PRO A 144 11.23 10.87 -13.22
N VAL A 145 12.50 11.03 -12.81
CA VAL A 145 13.35 9.92 -12.32
C VAL A 145 12.84 9.39 -10.97
N GLY A 146 12.00 10.17 -10.28
CA GLY A 146 11.35 9.80 -9.03
C GLY A 146 10.53 8.50 -9.14
N PHE A 147 9.97 8.19 -10.30
CA PHE A 147 9.27 6.91 -10.53
C PHE A 147 10.21 5.71 -10.42
N LEU A 148 11.41 5.79 -11.01
CA LEU A 148 12.38 4.70 -10.91
C LEU A 148 12.91 4.54 -9.48
N VAL A 149 13.19 5.66 -8.82
CA VAL A 149 13.75 5.68 -7.46
C VAL A 149 12.71 5.28 -6.40
N ALA A 150 11.44 5.57 -6.63
CA ALA A 150 10.32 5.16 -5.78
C ALA A 150 10.28 3.65 -5.53
N TYR A 151 10.73 2.84 -6.49
CA TYR A 151 10.76 1.39 -6.39
C TYR A 151 11.99 0.83 -5.64
N ILE A 152 12.96 1.66 -5.24
CA ILE A 152 14.08 1.18 -4.41
C ILE A 152 13.52 0.69 -3.06
N PRO A 153 13.94 -0.50 -2.56
CA PRO A 153 13.50 -1.02 -1.28
C PRO A 153 14.13 -0.26 -0.10
N ILE A 154 13.74 1.00 0.09
CA ILE A 154 14.13 1.86 1.22
C ILE A 154 12.94 1.92 2.19
N PRO A 155 13.14 1.94 3.52
CA PRO A 155 12.07 2.10 4.51
C PRO A 155 11.53 3.56 4.57
N LEU A 156 11.25 4.14 3.40
CA LEU A 156 10.59 5.42 3.21
C LEU A 156 9.37 5.21 2.32
N PRO A 157 8.24 5.90 2.57
CA PRO A 157 7.03 5.80 1.76
C PRO A 157 7.17 6.57 0.43
N LEU A 158 8.30 6.42 -0.26
CA LEU A 158 8.64 7.21 -1.44
C LEU A 158 7.70 6.91 -2.61
N MET A 159 7.38 5.63 -2.83
CA MET A 159 6.43 5.21 -3.86
C MET A 159 5.06 5.86 -3.69
N GLN A 160 4.48 5.77 -2.50
CA GLN A 160 3.16 6.35 -2.22
C GLN A 160 3.19 7.87 -2.42
N VAL A 161 4.24 8.54 -1.92
CA VAL A 161 4.40 9.99 -2.04
C VAL A 161 4.57 10.42 -3.50
N VAL A 162 5.43 9.76 -4.28
CA VAL A 162 5.62 10.09 -5.71
C VAL A 162 4.31 9.91 -6.48
N PHE A 163 3.56 8.83 -6.22
CA PHE A 163 2.31 8.56 -6.93
C PHE A 163 1.23 9.58 -6.57
N VAL A 164 1.06 9.89 -5.28
CA VAL A 164 0.13 10.93 -4.82
C VAL A 164 0.52 12.30 -5.37
N LEU A 165 1.80 12.70 -5.29
CA LEU A 165 2.25 14.00 -5.77
C LEU A 165 2.08 14.13 -7.30
N SER A 166 2.24 13.04 -8.05
CA SER A 166 1.98 13.04 -9.48
C SER A 166 0.50 13.35 -9.80
N GLY A 167 -0.44 12.80 -9.03
CA GLY A 167 -1.86 13.16 -9.12
C GLY A 167 -2.13 14.60 -8.70
N ALA A 168 -1.53 15.05 -7.59
CA ALA A 168 -1.71 16.38 -7.03
C ALA A 168 -1.20 17.50 -7.97
N THR A 169 -0.15 17.21 -8.73
CA THR A 169 0.41 18.10 -9.76
C THR A 169 -0.34 18.04 -11.09
N SER A 170 -1.54 17.44 -11.12
CA SER A 170 -2.40 17.32 -12.30
C SER A 170 -1.78 16.56 -13.48
N MET A 171 -0.85 15.65 -13.21
CA MET A 171 -0.33 14.75 -14.23
C MET A 171 -1.46 13.86 -14.78
N SER A 172 -1.54 13.67 -16.09
CA SER A 172 -2.56 12.80 -16.68
C SER A 172 -2.32 11.33 -16.32
N LEU A 173 -3.40 10.58 -16.08
CA LEU A 173 -3.34 9.15 -15.72
C LEU A 173 -2.52 8.34 -16.74
N ARG A 174 -2.64 8.65 -18.03
CA ARG A 174 -1.87 7.97 -19.08
C ARG A 174 -0.36 8.17 -18.92
N ARG A 175 0.08 9.40 -18.63
CA ARG A 175 1.51 9.67 -18.41
C ARG A 175 1.99 8.96 -17.15
N PHE A 176 1.22 9.03 -16.06
CA PHE A 176 1.52 8.34 -14.81
C PHE A 176 1.73 6.84 -15.05
N LEU A 177 0.76 6.16 -15.68
CA LEU A 177 0.84 4.73 -15.95
C LEU A 177 2.02 4.35 -16.86
N VAL A 178 2.40 5.19 -17.82
CA VAL A 178 3.56 4.93 -18.68
C VAL A 178 4.87 5.00 -17.89
N TYR A 179 5.08 6.05 -17.09
CA TYR A 179 6.30 6.15 -16.28
C TYR A 179 6.37 5.05 -15.22
N ASP A 180 5.24 4.77 -14.58
CA ASP A 180 5.12 3.71 -13.60
C ASP A 180 5.39 2.34 -14.22
N TYR A 181 4.81 2.04 -15.40
CA TYR A 181 5.06 0.78 -16.12
C TYR A 181 6.52 0.59 -16.50
N ILE A 182 7.17 1.64 -17.00
CA ILE A 182 8.59 1.57 -17.36
C ILE A 182 9.43 1.34 -16.09
N ALA A 183 9.18 2.11 -15.03
CA ALA A 183 9.91 1.97 -13.77
C ALA A 183 9.70 0.58 -13.15
N SER A 184 8.45 0.14 -13.02
CA SER A 184 8.08 -1.14 -12.43
C SER A 184 8.69 -2.30 -13.22
N THR A 185 8.59 -2.26 -14.56
CA THR A 185 9.10 -3.31 -15.44
C THR A 185 10.62 -3.38 -15.41
N LEU A 186 11.33 -2.24 -15.41
CA LEU A 186 12.79 -2.22 -15.25
C LEU A 186 13.22 -2.91 -13.95
N TRP A 187 12.52 -2.62 -12.85
CA TRP A 187 12.77 -3.31 -11.59
C TRP A 187 12.41 -4.79 -11.66
N LEU A 188 11.27 -5.17 -12.22
CA LEU A 188 10.90 -6.59 -12.37
C LEU A 188 11.92 -7.37 -13.20
N VAL A 189 12.40 -6.81 -14.30
CA VAL A 189 13.48 -7.40 -15.12
C VAL A 189 14.76 -7.54 -14.32
N LEU A 190 15.14 -6.53 -13.52
CA LEU A 190 16.31 -6.62 -12.65
C LEU A 190 16.16 -7.76 -11.64
N TYR A 191 15.02 -7.85 -10.95
CA TYR A 191 14.77 -8.92 -9.98
C TYR A 191 14.69 -10.30 -10.63
N PHE A 192 14.08 -10.41 -11.81
CA PHE A 192 14.08 -11.62 -12.63
C PHE A 192 15.51 -12.05 -12.97
N TRP A 193 16.33 -11.12 -13.46
CA TRP A 193 17.72 -11.36 -13.81
C TRP A 193 18.57 -11.78 -12.60
N LEU A 194 18.36 -11.15 -11.45
CA LEU A 194 18.99 -11.57 -10.19
C LEU A 194 18.59 -13.00 -9.82
N GLY A 195 17.29 -13.33 -9.92
CA GLY A 195 16.80 -14.70 -9.74
C GLY A 195 17.47 -15.69 -10.68
N TRP A 196 17.54 -15.34 -11.97
CA TRP A 196 18.18 -16.15 -13.00
C TRP A 196 19.68 -16.37 -12.76
N ARG A 197 20.40 -15.33 -12.30
CA ARG A 197 21.85 -15.37 -12.12
C ARG A 197 22.28 -16.10 -10.84
N PHE A 198 21.48 -16.00 -9.78
CA PHE A 198 21.81 -16.47 -8.44
C PHE A 198 20.99 -17.69 -7.98
N GLY A 199 19.98 -18.11 -8.74
CA GLY A 199 19.40 -19.47 -8.78
C GLY A 199 19.16 -20.14 -7.43
N ALA A 200 20.04 -21.05 -7.02
CA ALA A 200 19.82 -21.96 -5.90
C ALA A 200 19.88 -21.31 -4.49
N PRO A 201 20.95 -20.61 -4.07
CA PRO A 201 21.05 -20.08 -2.69
C PRO A 201 20.02 -18.99 -2.34
N ILE A 202 19.50 -18.25 -3.32
CA ILE A 202 18.45 -17.25 -3.08
C ILE A 202 17.10 -17.90 -2.80
N VAL A 203 16.78 -19.02 -3.45
CA VAL A 203 15.52 -19.75 -3.24
C VAL A 203 15.46 -20.30 -1.81
N ASP A 204 16.57 -20.87 -1.30
CA ASP A 204 16.64 -21.39 0.08
C ASP A 204 16.44 -20.29 1.14
N VAL A 205 17.10 -19.13 0.96
CA VAL A 205 16.95 -17.98 1.86
C VAL A 205 15.54 -17.40 1.79
N LEU A 206 14.96 -17.33 0.58
CA LEU A 206 13.58 -16.87 0.38
C LEU A 206 12.56 -17.84 0.97
N GLU A 207 12.82 -19.16 0.98
CA GLU A 207 11.94 -20.16 1.58
C GLU A 207 11.92 -20.03 3.10
N VAL A 208 13.08 -19.83 3.73
CA VAL A 208 13.16 -19.53 5.18
C VAL A 208 12.44 -18.22 5.49
N TYR A 209 12.65 -17.18 4.67
CA TYR A 209 11.94 -15.91 4.83
C TYR A 209 10.42 -16.08 4.67
N ALA A 210 9.96 -16.82 3.66
CA ALA A 210 8.55 -17.08 3.41
C ALA A 210 7.91 -17.85 4.58
N ARG A 211 8.61 -18.84 5.15
CA ARG A 211 8.17 -19.59 6.32
C ARG A 211 8.03 -18.69 7.54
N VAL A 212 9.02 -17.84 7.82
CA VAL A 212 8.95 -16.87 8.93
C VAL A 212 7.83 -15.86 8.71
N ALA A 213 7.71 -15.32 7.49
CA ALA A 213 6.66 -14.36 7.15
C ALA A 213 5.25 -14.97 7.29
N MET A 214 5.07 -16.25 6.95
CA MET A 214 3.81 -16.98 7.16
C MET A 214 3.43 -17.05 8.64
N TRP A 215 4.37 -17.42 9.51
CA TRP A 215 4.13 -17.46 10.96
C TRP A 215 3.82 -16.08 11.54
N VAL A 216 4.51 -15.04 11.08
CA VAL A 216 4.24 -13.66 11.47
C VAL A 216 2.85 -13.22 11.01
N ALA A 217 2.46 -13.52 9.76
CA ALA A 217 1.14 -13.21 9.23
C ALA A 217 0.03 -13.95 10.00
N LEU A 218 0.23 -15.24 10.29
CA LEU A 218 -0.69 -16.04 11.09
C LEU A 218 -0.86 -15.45 12.51
N ALA A 219 0.25 -15.09 13.16
CA ALA A 219 0.23 -14.44 14.47
C ALA A 219 -0.53 -13.10 14.43
N LEU A 220 -0.37 -12.31 13.37
CA LEU A 220 -1.09 -11.06 13.16
C LEU A 220 -2.59 -11.29 12.98
N ILE A 221 -2.99 -12.29 12.18
CA ILE A 221 -4.40 -12.67 11.99
C ILE A 221 -5.01 -13.10 13.33
N VAL A 222 -4.34 -13.98 14.07
CA VAL A 222 -4.77 -14.42 15.41
C VAL A 222 -4.89 -13.24 16.35
N PHE A 223 -3.93 -12.31 16.34
CA PHE A 223 -3.97 -11.10 17.15
C PHE A 223 -5.17 -10.21 16.79
N ILE A 224 -5.46 -10.00 15.51
CA ILE A 224 -6.61 -9.22 15.05
C ILE A 224 -7.93 -9.89 15.45
N ILE A 225 -8.06 -11.21 15.29
CA ILE A 225 -9.24 -11.97 15.70
C ILE A 225 -9.40 -11.91 17.23
N PHE A 226 -8.32 -12.12 17.98
CA PHE A 226 -8.35 -12.08 19.44
C PHE A 226 -8.73 -10.69 19.97
N THR A 227 -8.14 -9.63 19.44
CA THR A 227 -8.47 -8.25 19.84
C THR A 227 -9.88 -7.84 19.42
N SER A 228 -10.36 -8.28 18.24
CA SER A 228 -11.73 -8.00 17.79
C SER A 228 -12.78 -8.77 18.61
N VAL A 229 -12.53 -10.04 18.95
CA VAL A 229 -13.40 -10.83 19.84
C VAL A 229 -13.40 -10.26 21.25
N LEU A 230 -12.25 -9.85 21.78
CA LEU A 230 -12.16 -9.17 23.07
C LEU A 230 -12.91 -7.82 23.07
N ALA A 231 -12.78 -7.05 21.99
CA ALA A 231 -13.49 -5.78 21.84
C ALA A 231 -15.02 -5.98 21.72
N GLN A 232 -15.47 -7.02 21.02
CA GLN A 232 -16.88 -7.40 20.96
C GLN A 232 -17.41 -7.87 22.32
N ARG A 233 -16.63 -8.68 23.06
CA ARG A 233 -16.98 -9.11 24.42
C ARG A 233 -17.07 -7.95 25.41
N ARG A 234 -16.18 -6.96 25.32
CA ARG A 234 -16.23 -5.74 26.14
C ARG A 234 -17.43 -4.85 25.80
N ARG A 235 -17.87 -4.82 24.54
CA ARG A 235 -19.09 -4.10 24.11
C ARG A 235 -20.38 -4.84 24.48
N ALA A 236 -20.32 -6.16 24.67
CA ALA A 236 -21.45 -6.99 25.07
C ALA A 236 -21.68 -7.07 26.59
N GLN A 237 -20.85 -6.40 27.41
CA GLN A 237 -21.13 -6.16 28.83
C GLN A 237 -21.61 -4.71 29.03
N PRO A 238 -22.90 -4.40 28.83
CA PRO A 238 -23.47 -3.18 29.36
C PRO A 238 -23.53 -3.30 30.90
N ASN A 239 -23.09 -2.24 31.58
CA ASN A 239 -23.14 -2.03 33.03
C ASN A 239 -24.26 -2.82 33.74
N SER A 240 -23.88 -3.89 34.43
CA SER A 240 -24.67 -4.46 35.54
C SER A 240 -23.92 -4.11 36.82
N GLY A 241 -24.05 -2.86 37.28
CA GLY A 241 -23.26 -2.37 38.41
C GLY A 241 -23.51 -0.94 38.88
N GLU A 242 -24.69 -0.37 38.61
CA GLU A 242 -25.19 0.81 39.33
C GLU A 242 -26.60 0.47 39.82
N GLY A 243 -26.69 0.05 41.08
CA GLY A 243 -27.94 -0.38 41.69
C GLY A 243 -27.77 -1.39 42.82
N ALA A 244 -27.00 -1.03 43.85
CA ALA A 244 -27.16 -1.49 45.23
C ALA A 244 -26.45 -0.51 46.17
#